data_AF-A0A8J3MHB3-F1
#
_entry.id   AF-A0A8J3MHB3-F1
#
_cell.length_a   1.000
_cell.length_b   1.000
_cell.length_c   1.000
_cell.angle_alpha   90.00
_cell.angle_beta   90.00
_cell.angle_gamma   90.00
#
_symmetry.space_group_name_H-M   'P 1'
#
loop_
_entity.id
_entity.type
_entity.pdbx_description
1 polymer ?
#
loop_
_entity_poly.entity_id
_entity_poly.type
_entity_poly.pdbx_seq_one_letter_code
_entity_poly.pdbx_strand_id
1 'polypeptide(L)'
;MGTPIADREFSQYAEAQAAHGAHLLLTHRRESTGCCRHCGRPHPCEHRLRGAQLIAHFADWRVAEPSLVRPYATTRATVEPS
;
A
#
# COMPACT_ATOMS: atom_id res chain seq x y z
N MET A 1 0.28 22.42 -4.57
CA MET A 1 -0.60 22.07 -3.43
C MET A 1 -1.47 20.93 -3.92
N GLY A 2 -1.46 19.78 -3.26
CA GLY A 2 -2.33 18.66 -3.65
C GLY A 2 -3.74 18.91 -3.12
N THR A 3 -4.75 18.77 -3.97
CA THR A 3 -6.15 18.79 -3.55
C THR A 3 -6.35 17.69 -2.51
N PRO A 4 -7.00 17.97 -1.36
CA PRO A 4 -7.36 16.91 -0.43
C PRO A 4 -8.23 15.90 -1.18
N ILE A 5 -7.79 14.64 -1.20
CA ILE A 5 -8.55 13.53 -1.78
C ILE A 5 -9.79 13.37 -0.90
N ALA A 6 -10.98 13.38 -1.50
CA ALA A 6 -12.21 13.20 -0.73
C ALA A 6 -12.18 11.80 -0.09
N ASP A 7 -12.70 11.64 1.13
CA ASP A 7 -12.66 10.36 1.87
C ASP A 7 -13.14 9.16 1.02
N ARG A 8 -14.13 9.39 0.14
CA ARG A 8 -14.63 8.41 -0.82
C ARG A 8 -13.59 7.98 -1.86
N GLU A 9 -12.83 8.93 -2.41
CA GLU A 9 -11.78 8.65 -3.39
C GLU A 9 -10.62 7.90 -2.74
N PHE A 10 -10.26 8.27 -1.51
CA PHE A 10 -9.25 7.53 -0.73
C PHE A 10 -9.71 6.11 -0.43
N SER A 11 -10.98 5.94 -0.04
CA SER A 11 -11.59 4.63 0.21
C SER A 11 -11.48 3.70 -1.01
N GLN A 12 -11.88 4.20 -2.17
CA GLN A 12 -11.80 3.45 -3.44
C GLN A 12 -10.36 3.13 -3.82
N TYR A 13 -9.45 4.07 -3.62
CA TYR A 13 -8.04 3.86 -3.85
C TYR A 13 -7.46 2.78 -2.91
N ALA A 14 -7.77 2.84 -1.61
CA ALA A 14 -7.29 1.89 -0.62
C ALA A 14 -7.81 0.47 -0.91
N GLU A 15 -9.09 0.33 -1.25
CA GLU A 15 -9.68 -0.94 -1.71
C GLU A 15 -8.96 -1.49 -2.95
N ALA A 16 -8.72 -0.64 -3.96
CA ALA A 16 -8.00 -1.05 -5.17
C ALA A 16 -6.56 -1.50 -4.87
N GLN A 17 -5.85 -0.82 -3.97
CA GLN A 17 -4.49 -1.19 -3.58
C GLN A 17 -4.46 -2.51 -2.80
N ALA A 18 -5.41 -2.73 -1.89
CA ALA A 18 -5.53 -4.00 -1.17
C ALA A 18 -5.84 -5.17 -2.11
N ALA A 19 -6.77 -4.97 -3.05
CA ALA A 19 -7.10 -5.95 -4.09
C ALA A 19 -5.90 -6.27 -4.98
N HIS A 20 -5.14 -5.25 -5.39
CA HIS A 20 -3.90 -5.44 -6.14
C HIS A 20 -2.84 -6.20 -5.32
N GLY A 21 -2.70 -5.90 -4.03
CA GLY A 21 -1.82 -6.64 -3.13
C GLY A 21 -2.18 -8.13 -3.04
N ALA A 22 -3.47 -8.44 -2.92
CA ALA A 22 -3.98 -9.82 -2.93
C ALA A 22 -3.67 -10.52 -4.26
N HIS A 23 -3.88 -9.83 -5.38
CA HIS A 23 -3.51 -10.35 -6.69
C HIS A 23 -2.02 -10.71 -6.77
N LEU A 24 -1.12 -9.83 -6.31
CA LEU A 24 0.32 -10.10 -6.30
C LEU A 24 0.69 -11.32 -5.44
N LEU A 25 0.07 -11.49 -4.26
CA LEU A 25 0.32 -12.65 -3.40
C LEU A 25 -0.16 -13.98 -4.00
N LEU A 26 -1.29 -13.95 -4.71
CA LEU A 26 -1.87 -15.10 -5.40
C LEU A 26 -1.07 -15.47 -6.66
N THR A 27 -0.55 -14.48 -7.38
CA THR A 27 0.23 -14.68 -8.62
C THR A 27 1.68 -15.09 -8.30
N HIS A 28 2.34 -14.40 -7.36
CA HIS A 28 3.75 -14.64 -7.03
C HIS A 28 3.92 -15.64 -5.88
N ARG A 29 3.64 -16.91 -6.17
CA ARG A 29 3.79 -18.03 -5.22
C ARG A 29 5.15 -18.73 -5.35
N ARG A 30 5.60 -19.34 -4.26
CA ARG A 30 6.76 -20.23 -4.23
C ARG A 30 6.51 -21.50 -5.04
N GLU A 31 7.49 -21.91 -5.82
CA GLU A 31 7.56 -23.23 -6.46
C GLU A 31 8.57 -24.14 -5.74
N SER A 32 8.60 -25.43 -6.08
CA SER A 32 9.47 -26.45 -5.48
C SER A 32 10.97 -26.11 -5.55
N THR A 33 11.38 -25.30 -6.53
CA THR A 33 12.76 -24.83 -6.71
C THR A 33 13.20 -23.76 -5.70
N GLY A 34 12.29 -23.21 -4.90
CA GLY A 34 12.57 -22.04 -4.05
C GLY A 34 12.48 -20.71 -4.78
N CYS A 35 12.22 -20.72 -6.09
CA CYS A 35 11.93 -19.53 -6.87
C CYS A 35 10.42 -19.22 -6.90
N CYS A 36 10.09 -17.99 -7.28
CA CYS A 36 8.73 -17.57 -7.58
C CYS A 36 8.29 -18.14 -8.93
N ARG A 37 7.14 -18.81 -8.95
CA ARG A 37 6.57 -19.43 -10.16
C ARG A 37 6.32 -18.45 -11.30
N HIS A 38 5.96 -17.20 -10.98
CA HIS A 38 5.54 -16.24 -12.00
C HIS A 38 6.71 -15.49 -12.64
N CYS A 39 7.73 -15.13 -11.85
CA CYS A 39 8.82 -14.27 -12.32
C CYS A 39 10.21 -14.92 -12.24
N GLY A 40 10.32 -16.18 -11.81
CA GLY A 40 11.56 -16.97 -11.77
C GLY A 40 12.60 -16.52 -10.73
N ARG A 41 12.39 -15.40 -10.04
CA ARG A 41 13.29 -14.86 -9.01
C ARG A 41 13.21 -15.65 -7.70
N PRO A 42 14.26 -15.61 -6.84
CA PRO A 42 14.19 -16.21 -5.51
C PRO A 42 12.95 -15.76 -4.72
N HIS A 43 12.30 -16.70 -4.04
CA HIS A 43 11.12 -16.41 -3.25
C HIS A 43 11.50 -16.07 -1.79
N PRO A 44 10.92 -15.02 -1.17
CA PRO A 44 9.91 -14.12 -1.72
C PRO A 44 10.51 -13.09 -2.69
N CYS A 45 9.89 -12.94 -3.86
CA CYS A 45 10.30 -11.92 -4.82
C CYS A 45 9.72 -10.55 -4.46
N GLU A 46 10.29 -9.48 -5.02
CA GLU A 46 9.87 -8.08 -4.78
C GLU A 46 8.37 -7.86 -4.96
N HIS A 47 7.75 -8.44 -5.99
CA HIS A 47 6.31 -8.34 -6.22
C HIS A 47 5.47 -8.96 -5.09
N ARG A 48 5.92 -10.08 -4.52
CA ARG A 48 5.25 -10.71 -3.37
C ARG A 48 5.40 -9.84 -2.12
N LEU A 49 6.60 -9.30 -1.89
CA LEU A 49 6.86 -8.39 -0.76
C LEU A 49 5.99 -7.13 -0.88
N ARG A 50 5.91 -6.55 -2.09
CA ARG A 50 5.02 -5.42 -2.38
C ARG A 50 3.56 -5.77 -2.14
N GLY A 51 3.11 -6.95 -2.57
CA GLY A 51 1.74 -7.40 -2.31
C GLY A 51 1.41 -7.49 -0.82
N ALA A 52 2.34 -8.04 -0.02
CA ALA A 52 2.21 -8.09 1.43
C ALA A 52 2.18 -6.68 2.06
N GLN A 53 3.02 -5.76 1.59
CA GLN A 53 3.04 -4.37 2.05
C GLN A 53 1.74 -3.62 1.73
N LEU A 54 1.19 -3.80 0.52
CA LEU A 54 -0.08 -3.18 0.13
C LEU A 54 -1.24 -3.65 1.01
N ILE A 55 -1.32 -4.96 1.28
CA ILE A 55 -2.33 -5.49 2.20
C ILE A 55 -2.11 -4.96 3.61
N ALA A 56 -0.89 -5.03 4.15
CA ALA A 56 -0.61 -4.55 5.50
C ALA A 56 -0.90 -3.05 5.67
N HIS A 57 -0.69 -2.24 4.62
CA HIS A 57 -0.91 -0.81 4.67
C HIS A 57 -2.37 -0.42 4.46
N PHE A 58 -3.11 -1.13 3.59
CA PHE A 58 -4.47 -0.74 3.22
C PHE A 58 -5.57 -1.63 3.79
N ALA A 59 -5.33 -2.86 4.25
CA ALA A 59 -6.42 -3.77 4.67
C ALA A 59 -7.27 -3.21 5.81
N ASP A 60 -6.66 -2.44 6.71
CA ASP A 60 -7.32 -1.88 7.90
C ASP A 60 -7.72 -0.41 7.73
N TRP A 61 -7.77 0.12 6.50
CA TRP A 61 -8.12 1.52 6.26
C TRP A 61 -9.49 1.91 6.85
N ARG A 62 -10.42 0.96 6.99
CA ARG A 62 -11.74 1.13 7.65
C ARG A 62 -11.72 0.99 9.17
N VAL A 63 -10.72 0.30 9.73
CA VAL A 63 -10.61 -0.02 11.16
C VAL A 63 -9.72 0.99 11.89
N ALA A 64 -8.75 1.57 11.18
CA ALA A 64 -8.01 2.72 11.67
C ALA A 64 -8.96 3.91 11.77
N GLU A 65 -9.15 4.39 12.99
CA GLU A 65 -9.98 5.57 13.24
C GLU A 65 -9.64 6.71 12.25
N PRO A 66 -10.64 7.47 11.77
CA PRO A 66 -10.42 8.58 10.83
C PRO A 66 -9.39 9.61 11.32
N SER A 67 -9.16 9.68 12.63
CA SER A 67 -8.19 10.53 13.32
C SER A 67 -6.72 10.10 13.14
N LEU A 68 -6.45 8.85 12.74
CA LEU A 68 -5.11 8.27 12.59
C LEU A 68 -4.63 8.16 11.14
N VAL A 69 -5.45 8.58 10.17
CA VAL A 69 -4.97 8.88 8.82
C VAL A 69 -4.04 10.09 8.95
N ARG A 70 -2.78 9.83 9.29
CA ARG A 70 -1.72 10.84 9.28
C ARG A 70 -1.80 11.53 7.93
N PRO A 71 -2.08 12.85 7.88
CA PRO A 71 -2.11 13.54 6.61
C PRO A 71 -0.72 13.40 5.98
N TYR A 72 -0.65 12.64 4.88
CA TYR A 72 0.49 12.60 3.97
C TYR A 72 0.59 13.94 3.21
N ALA A 73 0.49 15.09 3.89
CA ALA A 73 0.66 16.40 3.30
C ALA A 73 0.73 17.53 4.36
N THR A 74 1.72 17.55 5.25
CA THR A 74 2.15 18.83 5.86
C THR A 74 3.65 18.90 6.11
N THR A 75 4.46 18.79 5.04
CA THR A 75 5.71 19.56 4.98
C THR A 75 5.40 20.90 4.35
N ARG A 76 5.18 21.92 5.20
CA ARG A 76 5.65 23.31 5.08
C ARG A 76 4.91 24.20 6.08
N ALA A 77 5.50 24.40 7.24
CA ALA A 77 5.51 25.70 7.89
C ALA A 77 6.95 26.21 7.70
N THR A 78 7.26 26.91 6.61
CA THR A 78 7.37 28.38 6.61
C THR A 78 7.79 28.94 7.96
N VAL A 79 9.10 29.16 8.06
CA VAL A 79 9.73 30.23 8.82
C VAL A 79 8.95 31.54 8.61
N GLU A 80 8.63 32.25 9.68
CA GLU A 80 8.65 33.72 9.69
C GLU A 80 9.07 34.25 11.07
N PRO A 81 9.64 35.48 11.11
CA PRO A 81 10.66 35.88 12.07
C PRO A 81 10.11 36.73 13.22
N SER A 82 10.94 36.92 14.25
CA SER A 82 10.82 38.02 15.22
C SER A 82 12.17 38.70 15.36
#